data_AF-A0A2E6XVC5-F1
#
_entry.id   AF-A0A2E6XVC5-F1
#
_cell.length_a   1.000
_cell.length_b   1.000
_cell.length_c   1.000
_cell.angle_alpha   90.00
_cell.angle_beta   90.00
_cell.angle_gamma   90.00
#
_symmetry.space_group_name_H-M   'P 1'
#
loop_
_entity.id
_entity.type
_entity.pdbx_description
1 polymer ?
#
loop_
_entity_poly.entity_id
_entity_poly.type
_entity_poly.pdbx_seq_one_letter_code
_entity_poly.pdbx_strand_id
1 'polypeptide(L)'
;MNIRILKSVILTISVIILGYNAFAFLQQTKTPIYTVNPAQENAIKNIIFDVGDVLFSTSRMKKVYTLLPLTVQHPSLLYKFLTSNIKQDILTMLHNVPANTSSEHHAIYHEGAKMPQIVADWMAGRSNKEVLAAIKDHLRKSNLSTAEKQLFLHATHTIFDSQQLVAGLDPITDIIKLVHALKNKGYKLYVLSNWDRESFPLMQEKHHELFQLFDGVMTSGVEGLNKPNPLFYKKLLTQYNLNPNHSIFIDDEMYNIQAANNLGINGIHKTSLQSVYTSLEKFKIITVNSYD
;
A
#
# COMPACT_ATOMS: atom_id res chain seq x y z
N MET A 1 -17.19 4.88 16.35
CA MET A 1 -15.97 4.07 16.10
C MET A 1 -16.35 3.00 15.08
N ASN A 2 -15.81 3.09 13.86
CA ASN A 2 -16.45 2.61 12.63
C ASN A 2 -16.45 1.07 12.48
N ILE A 3 -17.65 0.49 12.42
CA ILE A 3 -18.02 -0.94 12.39
C ILE A 3 -17.52 -1.71 11.13
N ARG A 4 -16.74 -1.08 10.25
CA ARG A 4 -16.23 -1.69 9.00
C ARG A 4 -14.92 -2.49 9.17
N ILE A 5 -14.06 -2.14 10.13
CA ILE A 5 -12.78 -2.84 10.36
C ILE A 5 -12.98 -4.12 11.19
N LEU A 6 -13.99 -4.14 12.06
CA LEU A 6 -14.42 -5.33 12.78
C LEU A 6 -14.95 -6.43 11.83
N LYS A 7 -15.50 -6.05 10.65
CA LYS A 7 -15.98 -7.00 9.64
C LYS A 7 -14.87 -7.69 8.84
N SER A 8 -13.68 -7.10 8.69
CA SER A 8 -12.61 -7.66 7.85
C SER A 8 -11.72 -8.66 8.60
N VAL A 9 -11.47 -8.42 9.89
CA VAL A 9 -10.61 -9.28 10.71
C VAL A 9 -11.41 -10.46 11.30
N ILE A 10 -12.69 -10.27 11.64
CA ILE A 10 -13.57 -11.37 12.07
C ILE A 10 -13.88 -12.31 10.89
N LEU A 11 -14.15 -11.81 9.67
CA LEU A 11 -14.39 -12.70 8.52
C LEU A 11 -13.21 -13.60 8.19
N THR A 12 -11.97 -13.11 8.36
CA THR A 12 -10.78 -13.88 7.96
C THR A 12 -10.55 -15.08 8.88
N ILE A 13 -11.06 -15.04 10.12
CA ILE A 13 -10.96 -16.13 11.09
C ILE A 13 -12.25 -16.97 11.16
N SER A 14 -13.43 -16.38 10.94
CA SER A 14 -14.69 -17.13 10.78
C SER A 14 -14.67 -18.05 9.56
N VAL A 15 -13.96 -17.66 8.49
CA VAL A 15 -13.76 -18.50 7.29
C VAL A 15 -12.80 -19.67 7.54
N ILE A 16 -11.94 -19.58 8.57
CA ILE A 16 -10.97 -20.64 8.93
C ILE A 16 -11.65 -21.80 9.70
N ILE A 17 -12.81 -21.57 10.33
CA ILE A 17 -13.50 -22.60 11.14
C ILE A 17 -14.77 -23.15 10.47
N LEU A 18 -15.45 -22.35 9.63
CA LEU A 18 -16.63 -22.80 8.92
C LEU A 18 -16.48 -22.44 7.45
N GLY A 19 -16.05 -23.42 6.66
CA GLY A 19 -15.99 -23.27 5.21
C GLY A 19 -17.34 -22.77 4.68
N TYR A 20 -17.37 -21.55 4.15
CA TYR A 20 -18.49 -21.08 3.34
C TYR A 20 -18.06 -20.03 2.32
N ASN A 21 -18.05 -20.47 1.06
CA ASN A 21 -18.37 -19.64 -0.10
C ASN A 21 -19.80 -19.12 0.07
N ALA A 22 -20.02 -17.84 0.44
CA ALA A 22 -21.28 -17.13 0.12
C ALA A 22 -21.30 -15.63 0.50
N PHE A 23 -20.58 -15.17 1.53
CA PHE A 23 -20.90 -13.84 2.10
C PHE A 23 -20.12 -12.65 1.52
N ALA A 24 -19.07 -12.89 0.73
CA ALA A 24 -18.34 -11.83 0.04
C ALA A 24 -18.99 -11.39 -1.30
N PHE A 25 -20.15 -11.96 -1.65
CA PHE A 25 -20.85 -11.69 -2.92
C PHE A 25 -21.94 -10.60 -2.82
N LEU A 26 -22.16 -9.99 -1.64
CA LEU A 26 -23.36 -9.16 -1.41
C LEU A 26 -23.11 -7.67 -1.16
N GLN A 27 -22.04 -7.09 -1.71
CA GLN A 27 -21.99 -5.68 -2.09
C GLN A 27 -21.05 -5.50 -3.29
N GLN A 28 -21.43 -6.01 -4.46
CA GLN A 28 -20.89 -5.45 -5.70
C GLN A 28 -21.39 -4.01 -5.77
N THR A 29 -20.55 -3.07 -5.37
CA THR A 29 -20.77 -1.67 -5.76
C THR A 29 -20.66 -1.65 -7.26
N LYS A 30 -21.76 -1.28 -7.93
CA LYS A 30 -21.80 -1.18 -9.39
C LYS A 30 -20.61 -0.34 -9.88
N THR A 31 -19.84 -0.85 -10.83
CA THR A 31 -18.73 -0.14 -11.43
C THR A 31 -19.29 0.91 -12.38
N PRO A 32 -18.87 2.19 -12.27
CA PRO A 32 -19.32 3.18 -13.23
C PRO A 32 -18.76 2.87 -14.61
N ILE A 33 -19.61 2.98 -15.63
CA ILE A 33 -19.18 3.06 -17.02
C ILE A 33 -18.91 4.53 -17.30
N TYR A 34 -17.68 4.87 -17.65
CA TYR A 34 -17.24 6.25 -17.84
C TYR A 34 -16.49 6.45 -19.15
N THR A 35 -16.43 7.71 -19.59
CA THR A 35 -15.46 8.17 -20.59
C THR A 35 -14.44 9.08 -19.93
N VAL A 36 -13.19 9.02 -20.41
CA VAL A 36 -12.13 9.95 -19.98
C VAL A 36 -12.10 11.14 -20.93
N ASN A 37 -12.19 12.35 -20.38
CA ASN A 37 -12.15 13.60 -21.12
C ASN A 37 -10.69 13.93 -21.53
N PRO A 38 -10.43 14.46 -22.74
CA PRO A 38 -9.08 14.75 -23.21
C PRO A 38 -8.28 15.68 -22.29
N ALA A 39 -7.01 15.35 -22.04
CA ALA A 39 -6.15 16.15 -21.16
C ALA A 39 -5.93 17.58 -21.69
N GLN A 40 -6.00 17.79 -23.01
CA GLN A 40 -5.84 19.11 -23.63
C GLN A 40 -6.92 20.12 -23.16
N GLU A 41 -8.14 19.65 -22.91
CA GLU A 41 -9.31 20.44 -22.53
C GLU A 41 -9.47 20.59 -21.01
N ASN A 42 -8.68 19.86 -20.21
CA ASN A 42 -8.77 19.90 -18.74
C ASN A 42 -7.67 20.78 -18.13
N ALA A 43 -7.95 21.47 -17.02
CA ALA A 43 -6.93 22.22 -16.29
C ALA A 43 -5.89 21.29 -15.65
N ILE A 44 -6.29 20.10 -15.23
CA ILE A 44 -5.39 19.04 -14.73
C ILE A 44 -4.69 18.38 -15.90
N LYS A 45 -3.36 18.29 -15.80
CA LYS A 45 -2.49 17.67 -16.81
C LYS A 45 -1.76 16.43 -16.27
N ASN A 46 -1.50 16.39 -14.96
CA ASN A 46 -0.71 15.36 -14.31
C ASN A 46 -1.53 14.59 -13.29
N ILE A 47 -1.37 13.27 -13.25
CA ILE A 47 -1.99 12.40 -12.24
C ILE A 47 -0.91 11.52 -11.62
N ILE A 48 -0.73 11.68 -10.32
CA ILE A 48 0.28 11.01 -9.51
C ILE A 48 -0.43 9.92 -8.70
N PHE A 49 0.07 8.70 -8.76
CA PHE A 49 -0.49 7.55 -8.06
C PHE A 49 0.46 7.07 -6.96
N ASP A 50 -0.09 6.74 -5.79
CA ASP A 50 0.56 5.76 -4.93
C ASP A 50 0.46 4.35 -5.52
N VAL A 51 1.27 3.42 -5.01
CA VAL A 51 1.30 2.02 -5.45
C VAL A 51 0.46 1.13 -4.51
N GLY A 52 0.69 1.22 -3.20
CA GLY A 52 0.08 0.35 -2.19
C GLY A 52 -1.36 0.75 -1.92
N ASP A 53 -2.27 -0.23 -1.95
CA ASP A 53 -3.72 -0.03 -1.85
C ASP A 53 -4.32 1.02 -2.81
N VAL A 54 -3.57 1.44 -3.84
CA VAL A 54 -4.02 2.31 -4.94
C VAL A 54 -3.92 1.60 -6.29
N LEU A 55 -2.71 1.25 -6.75
CA LEU A 55 -2.49 0.48 -7.98
C LEU A 55 -2.54 -1.02 -7.73
N PHE A 56 -2.05 -1.45 -6.57
CA PHE A 56 -1.96 -2.84 -6.15
C PHE A 56 -2.55 -3.00 -4.76
N SER A 57 -3.09 -4.18 -4.46
CA SER A 57 -3.59 -4.51 -3.13
C SER A 57 -3.06 -5.87 -2.70
N THR A 58 -3.05 -6.14 -1.40
CA THR A 58 -2.61 -7.46 -0.95
C THR A 58 -3.60 -8.54 -1.38
N SER A 59 -3.06 -9.60 -1.96
CA SER A 59 -3.83 -10.78 -2.37
C SER A 59 -4.44 -11.48 -1.14
N ARG A 60 -5.77 -11.53 -1.09
CA ARG A 60 -6.49 -12.23 -0.01
C ARG A 60 -6.14 -13.72 0.03
N MET A 61 -6.03 -14.36 -1.14
CA MET A 61 -5.72 -15.79 -1.23
C MET A 61 -4.30 -16.09 -0.75
N LYS A 62 -3.31 -15.27 -1.11
CA LYS A 62 -1.92 -15.53 -0.73
C LYS A 62 -1.68 -15.36 0.77
N LYS A 63 -2.40 -14.46 1.46
CA LYS A 63 -2.41 -14.36 2.94
C LYS A 63 -2.88 -15.66 3.62
N VAL A 64 -3.87 -16.34 3.03
CA VAL A 64 -4.39 -17.61 3.57
C VAL A 64 -3.37 -18.73 3.39
N TYR A 65 -2.75 -18.84 2.20
CA TYR A 65 -1.76 -19.89 1.94
C TYR A 65 -0.44 -19.74 2.69
N THR A 66 -0.05 -18.53 3.07
CA THR A 66 1.19 -18.33 3.86
C THR A 66 1.03 -18.81 5.31
N LEU A 67 -0.13 -18.61 5.92
CA LEU A 67 -0.35 -18.93 7.34
C LEU A 67 -0.81 -20.36 7.60
N LEU A 68 -1.45 -21.02 6.63
CA LEU A 68 -2.01 -22.36 6.80
C LEU A 68 -0.96 -23.46 7.11
N PRO A 69 0.23 -23.50 6.49
CA PRO A 69 1.24 -24.49 6.84
C PRO A 69 1.77 -24.34 8.28
N LEU A 70 1.77 -23.11 8.81
CA LEU A 70 2.25 -22.83 10.17
C LEU A 70 1.30 -23.37 11.24
N THR A 71 -0.02 -23.30 11.03
CA THR A 71 -0.99 -23.83 12.00
C THR A 71 -0.98 -25.36 12.06
N VAL A 72 -0.63 -26.03 10.95
CA VAL A 72 -0.41 -27.48 10.92
C VAL A 72 0.83 -27.87 11.73
N GLN A 73 1.92 -27.10 11.61
CA GLN A 73 3.15 -27.37 12.34
C GLN A 73 3.06 -26.98 13.83
N HIS A 74 2.25 -25.96 14.15
CA HIS A 74 2.10 -25.41 15.49
C HIS A 74 0.62 -25.20 15.85
N PRO A 75 -0.08 -26.26 16.30
CA PRO A 75 -1.50 -26.17 16.65
C PRO A 75 -1.83 -25.12 17.71
N SER A 76 -0.88 -24.79 18.61
CA SER A 76 -1.02 -23.71 19.59
C SER A 76 -1.22 -22.33 18.96
N LEU A 77 -0.76 -22.12 17.72
CA LEU A 77 -1.03 -20.88 16.99
C LEU A 77 -2.51 -20.74 16.66
N LEU A 78 -3.26 -21.83 16.46
CA LEU A 78 -4.70 -21.78 16.18
C LEU A 78 -5.46 -21.05 17.30
N TYR A 79 -5.12 -21.36 18.56
CA TYR A 79 -5.66 -20.67 19.71
C TYR A 79 -5.28 -19.18 19.70
N LYS A 80 -4.02 -18.85 19.37
CA LYS A 80 -3.55 -17.46 19.29
C LYS A 80 -4.26 -16.67 18.18
N PHE A 81 -4.49 -17.25 17.01
CA PHE A 81 -5.30 -16.66 15.94
C PHE A 81 -6.71 -16.32 16.45
N LEU A 82 -7.33 -17.20 17.24
CA LEU A 82 -8.69 -17.02 17.73
C LEU A 82 -8.83 -16.00 18.86
N THR A 83 -7.74 -15.72 19.59
CA THR A 83 -7.80 -14.98 20.86
C THR A 83 -7.00 -13.69 20.91
N SER A 84 -6.11 -13.45 19.94
CA SER A 84 -5.19 -12.31 19.96
C SER A 84 -5.25 -11.47 18.68
N ASN A 85 -4.89 -10.19 18.80
CA ASN A 85 -4.74 -9.31 17.66
C ASN A 85 -3.33 -9.42 17.09
N ILE A 86 -3.12 -10.41 16.22
CA ILE A 86 -1.80 -10.73 15.66
C ILE A 86 -1.17 -9.54 14.91
N LYS A 87 -1.97 -8.69 14.25
CA LYS A 87 -1.46 -7.45 13.63
C LYS A 87 -0.77 -6.57 14.69
N GLN A 88 -1.44 -6.37 15.83
CA GLN A 88 -0.89 -5.55 16.92
C GLN A 88 0.30 -6.22 17.61
N ASP A 89 0.29 -7.55 17.77
CA ASP A 89 1.44 -8.28 18.31
C ASP A 89 2.68 -8.10 17.43
N ILE A 90 2.53 -8.22 16.11
CA ILE A 90 3.61 -8.02 15.13
C ILE A 90 4.12 -6.58 15.18
N LEU A 91 3.23 -5.59 15.17
CA LEU A 91 3.62 -4.18 15.26
C LEU A 91 4.36 -3.89 16.56
N THR A 92 3.84 -4.37 17.70
CA THR A 92 4.45 -4.20 19.02
C THR A 92 5.84 -4.83 19.06
N MET A 93 6.01 -6.02 18.50
CA MET A 93 7.32 -6.67 18.41
C MET A 93 8.29 -5.85 17.54
N LEU A 94 7.84 -5.42 16.36
CA LEU A 94 8.67 -4.60 15.45
C LEU A 94 9.10 -3.27 16.07
N HIS A 95 8.27 -2.66 16.93
CA HIS A 95 8.65 -1.44 17.66
C HIS A 95 9.85 -1.64 18.58
N ASN A 96 10.09 -2.87 19.05
CA ASN A 96 11.19 -3.22 19.93
C ASN A 96 12.44 -3.72 19.19
N VAL A 97 12.39 -3.84 17.85
CA VAL A 97 13.56 -4.24 17.06
C VAL A 97 14.48 -3.02 16.87
N PRO A 98 15.80 -3.15 17.13
CA PRO A 98 16.74 -2.05 16.96
C PRO A 98 16.73 -1.44 15.54
N ALA A 99 16.60 -0.11 15.50
CA ALA A 99 16.68 0.70 14.30
C ALA A 99 18.07 1.36 14.16
N ASN A 100 18.47 1.67 12.93
CA ASN A 100 19.71 2.36 12.61
C ASN A 100 19.60 3.87 12.84
N THR A 101 18.39 4.44 12.69
CA THR A 101 18.17 5.87 12.88
C THR A 101 16.99 6.12 13.82
N SER A 102 17.08 7.16 14.65
CA SER A 102 15.96 7.67 15.47
C SER A 102 15.34 8.94 14.87
N SER A 103 15.70 9.28 13.62
CA SER A 103 15.32 10.55 13.01
C SER A 103 13.82 10.64 12.75
N GLU A 104 13.17 11.64 13.33
CA GLU A 104 11.76 11.95 13.08
C GLU A 104 11.48 12.28 11.61
N HIS A 105 12.50 12.70 10.85
CA HIS A 105 12.35 13.05 9.44
C HIS A 105 11.93 11.88 8.53
N HIS A 106 12.11 10.64 8.99
CA HIS A 106 11.69 9.43 8.29
C HIS A 106 10.46 8.77 8.93
N ALA A 107 9.75 9.44 9.83
CA ALA A 107 8.57 8.85 10.45
C ALA A 107 7.52 8.50 9.38
N ILE A 108 7.00 7.28 9.45
CA ILE A 108 5.91 6.79 8.62
C ILE A 108 4.73 6.54 9.53
N TYR A 109 3.56 6.93 9.06
CA TYR A 109 2.30 6.68 9.74
C TYR A 109 1.49 5.69 8.92
N HIS A 110 0.57 4.98 9.54
CA HIS A 110 -0.43 4.15 8.85
C HIS A 110 -1.66 4.06 9.73
N GLU A 111 -2.85 4.34 9.19
CA GLU A 111 -4.11 4.39 9.95
C GLU A 111 -4.03 5.29 11.21
N GLY A 112 -3.23 6.36 11.16
CA GLY A 112 -3.02 7.30 12.28
C GLY A 112 -2.04 6.84 13.36
N ALA A 113 -1.44 5.65 13.24
CA ALA A 113 -0.40 5.16 14.14
C ALA A 113 1.00 5.33 13.53
N LYS A 114 2.00 5.67 14.36
CA LYS A 114 3.41 5.70 13.94
C LYS A 114 3.88 4.26 13.69
N MET A 115 4.43 4.00 12.51
CA MET A 115 4.99 2.70 12.17
C MET A 115 6.30 2.43 12.94
N PRO A 116 6.65 1.15 13.18
CA PRO A 116 7.93 0.78 13.77
C PRO A 116 9.12 1.42 13.05
N GLN A 117 10.11 1.89 13.81
CA GLN A 117 11.25 2.61 13.23
C GLN A 117 12.06 1.75 12.26
N ILE A 118 12.11 0.42 12.48
CA ILE A 118 12.73 -0.50 11.53
C ILE A 118 12.04 -0.50 10.14
N VAL A 119 10.73 -0.28 10.09
CA VAL A 119 9.97 -0.15 8.84
C VAL A 119 10.28 1.18 8.17
N ALA A 120 10.39 2.27 8.95
CA ALA A 120 10.81 3.57 8.45
C ALA A 120 12.23 3.53 7.84
N ASP A 121 13.20 2.94 8.55
CA ASP A 121 14.57 2.78 8.05
C ASP A 121 14.61 1.95 6.76
N TRP A 122 13.82 0.87 6.71
CA TRP A 122 13.69 0.03 5.52
C TRP A 122 13.15 0.82 4.32
N MET A 123 12.07 1.57 4.52
CA MET A 123 11.50 2.45 3.50
C MET A 123 12.40 3.65 3.17
N ALA A 124 13.38 3.98 4.01
CA ALA A 124 14.43 4.98 3.76
C ALA A 124 15.70 4.39 3.13
N GLY A 125 15.72 3.08 2.83
CA GLY A 125 16.78 2.43 2.06
C GLY A 125 17.71 1.49 2.83
N ARG A 126 17.40 1.14 4.09
CA ARG A 126 18.05 0.01 4.78
C ARG A 126 17.75 -1.30 4.04
N SER A 127 18.75 -2.17 3.85
CA SER A 127 18.58 -3.39 3.05
C SER A 127 17.66 -4.43 3.73
N ASN A 128 17.01 -5.28 2.92
CA ASN A 128 16.16 -6.35 3.42
C ASN A 128 16.94 -7.31 4.31
N LYS A 129 18.20 -7.59 3.93
CA LYS A 129 19.11 -8.46 4.68
C LYS A 129 19.37 -7.92 6.08
N GLU A 130 19.64 -6.62 6.22
CA GLU A 130 19.90 -5.99 7.51
C GLU A 130 18.65 -5.96 8.40
N VAL A 131 17.49 -5.66 7.82
CA VAL A 131 16.20 -5.67 8.51
C VAL A 131 15.88 -7.07 9.05
N LEU A 132 15.94 -8.09 8.19
CA LEU A 132 15.69 -9.47 8.57
C LEU A 132 16.72 -9.99 9.58
N ALA A 133 17.99 -9.56 9.49
CA ALA A 133 19.02 -9.91 10.47
C ALA A 133 18.73 -9.31 11.85
N ALA A 134 18.32 -8.03 11.92
CA ALA A 134 17.95 -7.37 13.16
C ALA A 134 16.73 -8.03 13.82
N ILE A 135 15.73 -8.41 13.03
CA ILE A 135 14.55 -9.14 13.51
C ILE A 135 14.97 -10.52 14.06
N LYS A 136 15.82 -11.26 13.34
CA LYS A 136 16.33 -12.57 13.81
C LYS A 136 17.12 -12.46 15.11
N ASP A 137 17.96 -11.44 15.25
CA ASP A 137 18.72 -11.19 16.48
C ASP A 137 17.79 -10.82 17.66
N HIS A 138 16.80 -9.96 17.42
CA HIS A 138 15.80 -9.61 18.43
C HIS A 138 14.99 -10.84 18.89
N LEU A 139 14.52 -11.66 17.94
CA LEU A 139 13.79 -12.90 18.25
C LEU A 139 14.65 -13.94 19.00
N ARG A 140 15.97 -13.98 18.78
CA ARG A 140 16.86 -14.84 19.56
C ARG A 140 16.89 -14.47 21.04
N LYS A 141 16.85 -13.18 21.35
CA LYS A 141 16.93 -12.63 22.71
C LYS A 141 15.58 -12.55 23.42
N SER A 142 14.47 -12.80 22.73
CA SER A 142 13.13 -12.71 23.31
C SER A 142 12.71 -13.98 24.05
N ASN A 143 11.81 -13.80 25.03
CA ASN A 143 11.19 -14.87 25.82
C ASN A 143 9.99 -15.54 25.12
N LEU A 144 9.81 -15.29 23.81
CA LEU A 144 8.72 -15.87 23.03
C LEU A 144 8.88 -17.40 22.89
N SER A 145 7.76 -18.10 22.79
CA SER A 145 7.76 -19.53 22.43
C SER A 145 8.30 -19.77 21.03
N THR A 146 8.74 -21.00 20.74
CA THR A 146 9.21 -21.39 19.40
C THR A 146 8.17 -21.11 18.31
N ALA A 147 6.89 -21.43 18.59
CA ALA A 147 5.79 -21.20 17.67
C ALA A 147 5.59 -19.71 17.38
N GLU A 148 5.65 -18.85 18.40
CA GLU A 148 5.56 -17.40 18.23
C GLU A 148 6.73 -16.85 17.43
N LYS A 149 7.96 -17.28 17.74
CA LYS A 149 9.16 -16.88 16.98
C LYS A 149 9.03 -17.23 15.50
N GLN A 150 8.50 -18.42 15.19
CA GLN A 150 8.28 -18.84 13.80
C GLN A 150 7.15 -18.07 13.12
N LEU A 151 6.05 -17.76 13.82
CA LEU A 151 5.00 -16.88 13.31
C LEU A 151 5.56 -15.50 12.96
N PHE A 152 6.32 -14.89 13.87
CA PHE A 152 6.94 -13.58 13.63
C PHE A 152 7.95 -13.64 12.48
N LEU A 153 8.79 -14.66 12.44
CA LEU A 153 9.77 -14.82 11.37
C LEU A 153 9.08 -14.97 10.02
N HIS A 154 8.03 -15.77 9.93
CA HIS A 154 7.29 -15.94 8.69
C HIS A 154 6.58 -14.64 8.27
N ALA A 155 5.86 -13.98 9.18
CA ALA A 155 5.17 -12.73 8.89
C ALA A 155 6.15 -11.64 8.42
N THR A 156 7.30 -11.50 9.08
CA THR A 156 8.33 -10.52 8.71
C THR A 156 8.99 -10.87 7.38
N HIS A 157 9.22 -12.16 7.07
CA HIS A 157 9.67 -12.57 5.75
C HIS A 157 8.65 -12.21 4.66
N THR A 158 7.33 -12.32 4.89
CA THR A 158 6.35 -11.92 3.86
C THR A 158 6.34 -10.42 3.57
N ILE A 159 6.87 -9.59 4.48
CA ILE A 159 6.90 -8.13 4.37
C ILE A 159 8.24 -7.65 3.80
N PHE A 160 9.36 -8.16 4.34
CA PHE A 160 10.70 -7.66 4.07
C PHE A 160 11.50 -8.51 3.08
N ASP A 161 10.97 -9.64 2.61
CA ASP A 161 11.55 -10.35 1.48
C ASP A 161 10.91 -9.87 0.17
N SER A 162 11.72 -9.36 -0.75
CA SER A 162 11.22 -8.77 -1.99
C SER A 162 10.39 -9.71 -2.84
N GLN A 163 10.79 -10.99 -2.95
CA GLN A 163 10.03 -11.94 -3.76
C GLN A 163 8.69 -12.24 -3.12
N GLN A 164 8.66 -12.44 -1.81
CA GLN A 164 7.41 -12.70 -1.09
C GLN A 164 6.47 -11.49 -1.11
N LEU A 165 7.01 -10.29 -0.90
CA LEU A 165 6.22 -9.05 -0.94
C LEU A 165 5.58 -8.86 -2.32
N VAL A 166 6.38 -8.91 -3.39
CA VAL A 166 5.90 -8.72 -4.76
C VAL A 166 4.98 -9.87 -5.19
N ALA A 167 5.25 -11.10 -4.76
CA ALA A 167 4.34 -12.22 -5.00
C ALA A 167 2.99 -12.00 -4.30
N GLY A 168 2.97 -11.40 -3.10
CA GLY A 168 1.78 -11.15 -2.29
C GLY A 168 0.83 -10.06 -2.79
N LEU A 169 1.20 -9.32 -3.85
CA LEU A 169 0.42 -8.20 -4.38
C LEU A 169 -0.24 -8.56 -5.71
N ASP A 170 -1.49 -8.13 -5.86
CA ASP A 170 -2.27 -8.25 -7.10
C ASP A 170 -2.73 -6.84 -7.57
N PRO A 171 -2.76 -6.59 -8.89
CA PRO A 171 -3.20 -5.30 -9.43
C PRO A 171 -4.69 -5.06 -9.14
N ILE A 172 -5.05 -3.81 -8.87
CA ILE A 172 -6.45 -3.39 -8.78
C ILE A 172 -6.95 -3.14 -10.20
N THR A 173 -7.55 -4.16 -10.80
CA THR A 173 -7.94 -4.20 -12.22
C THR A 173 -8.62 -2.92 -12.72
N ASP A 174 -9.58 -2.37 -11.97
CA ASP A 174 -10.31 -1.18 -12.42
C ASP A 174 -9.46 0.09 -12.41
N ILE A 175 -8.52 0.22 -11.48
CA ILE A 175 -7.55 1.31 -11.48
C ILE A 175 -6.56 1.13 -12.63
N ILE A 176 -6.13 -0.09 -12.93
CA ILE A 176 -5.23 -0.33 -14.06
C ILE A 176 -5.91 0.04 -15.40
N LYS A 177 -7.18 -0.34 -15.59
CA LYS A 177 -7.98 0.10 -16.75
C LYS A 177 -8.07 1.63 -16.83
N LEU A 178 -8.28 2.29 -15.70
CA LEU A 178 -8.30 3.74 -15.62
C LEU A 178 -6.94 4.35 -16.02
N VAL A 179 -5.82 3.80 -15.55
CA VAL A 179 -4.46 4.24 -15.93
C VAL A 179 -4.27 4.19 -17.45
N HIS A 180 -4.64 3.08 -18.11
CA HIS A 180 -4.60 2.99 -19.57
C HIS A 180 -5.49 4.05 -20.24
N ALA A 181 -6.72 4.22 -19.77
CA ALA A 181 -7.65 5.19 -20.34
C ALA A 181 -7.15 6.64 -20.20
N LEU A 182 -6.54 6.99 -19.05
CA LEU A 182 -5.93 8.30 -18.82
C LEU A 182 -4.73 8.53 -19.73
N LYS A 183 -3.83 7.54 -19.86
CA LYS A 183 -2.67 7.65 -20.75
C LYS A 183 -3.10 7.87 -22.20
N ASN A 184 -4.10 7.12 -22.67
CA ASN A 184 -4.65 7.24 -24.02
C ASN A 184 -5.32 8.59 -24.29
N LYS A 185 -5.75 9.32 -23.25
CA LYS A 185 -6.32 10.67 -23.36
C LYS A 185 -5.30 11.79 -23.15
N GLY A 186 -4.00 11.44 -23.07
CA GLY A 186 -2.90 12.39 -23.05
C GLY A 186 -2.55 12.94 -21.67
N TYR A 187 -3.07 12.37 -20.59
CA TYR A 187 -2.63 12.74 -19.23
C TYR A 187 -1.19 12.24 -19.00
N LYS A 188 -0.42 13.04 -18.27
CA LYS A 188 0.90 12.64 -17.77
C LYS A 188 0.75 11.90 -16.45
N LEU A 189 1.34 10.71 -16.36
CA LEU A 189 1.13 9.81 -15.23
C LEU A 189 2.42 9.64 -14.45
N TYR A 190 2.36 9.74 -13.12
CA TYR A 190 3.53 9.60 -12.26
C TYR A 190 3.25 8.66 -11.09
N VAL A 191 4.31 8.10 -10.51
CA VAL A 191 4.24 7.36 -9.24
C VAL A 191 5.01 8.10 -8.16
N LEU A 192 4.39 8.23 -6.98
CA LEU A 192 5.05 8.69 -5.75
C LEU A 192 4.65 7.78 -4.59
N SER A 193 5.56 6.90 -4.17
CA SER A 193 5.20 5.83 -3.23
C SER A 193 6.25 5.56 -2.15
N ASN A 194 5.79 5.19 -0.95
CA ASN A 194 6.66 4.70 0.11
C ASN A 194 6.93 3.22 -0.15
N TRP A 195 8.05 2.92 -0.80
CA TRP A 195 8.48 1.57 -1.18
C TRP A 195 9.98 1.44 -0.92
N ASP A 196 10.39 0.26 -0.48
CA ASP A 196 11.80 -0.02 -0.25
C ASP A 196 12.59 -0.10 -1.57
N ARG A 197 13.92 0.00 -1.44
CA ARG A 197 14.83 0.06 -2.58
C ARG A 197 14.94 -1.26 -3.34
N GLU A 198 14.78 -2.39 -2.66
CA GLU A 198 15.12 -3.71 -3.20
C GLU A 198 13.91 -4.40 -3.83
N SER A 199 12.71 -4.20 -3.28
CA SER A 199 11.49 -4.86 -3.77
C SER A 199 10.81 -4.13 -4.92
N PHE A 200 10.93 -2.80 -4.98
CA PHE A 200 10.27 -2.04 -6.04
C PHE A 200 10.78 -2.34 -7.46
N PRO A 201 12.09 -2.54 -7.72
CA PRO A 201 12.57 -2.98 -9.03
C PRO A 201 11.93 -4.30 -9.49
N LEU A 202 11.76 -5.28 -8.59
CA LEU A 202 11.08 -6.54 -8.92
C LEU A 202 9.59 -6.31 -9.23
N MET A 203 8.95 -5.39 -8.52
CA MET A 203 7.56 -4.99 -8.80
C MET A 203 7.43 -4.36 -10.19
N GLN A 204 8.38 -3.50 -10.56
CA GLN A 204 8.44 -2.88 -11.88
C GLN A 204 8.72 -3.90 -12.98
N GLU A 205 9.64 -4.84 -12.76
CA GLU A 205 9.94 -5.91 -13.71
C GLU A 205 8.73 -6.81 -13.95
N LYS A 206 8.08 -7.28 -12.87
CA LYS A 206 6.91 -8.15 -12.95
C LYS A 206 5.72 -7.49 -13.67
N HIS A 207 5.56 -6.18 -13.52
CA HIS A 207 4.46 -5.41 -14.11
C HIS A 207 4.96 -4.37 -15.12
N HIS A 208 5.97 -4.73 -15.91
CA HIS A 208 6.69 -3.82 -16.78
C HIS A 208 5.79 -3.02 -17.73
N GLU A 209 4.83 -3.68 -18.37
CA GLU A 209 3.88 -3.04 -19.31
C GLU A 209 3.06 -1.92 -18.65
N LEU A 210 2.67 -2.11 -17.38
CA LEU A 210 1.96 -1.08 -16.62
C LEU A 210 2.91 0.08 -16.29
N PHE A 211 4.09 -0.22 -15.75
CA PHE A 211 5.01 0.83 -15.32
C PHE A 211 5.59 1.66 -16.48
N GLN A 212 5.64 1.11 -17.70
CA GLN A 212 5.96 1.87 -18.93
C GLN A 212 4.96 2.98 -19.26
N LEU A 213 3.73 2.93 -18.72
CA LEU A 213 2.73 3.99 -18.96
C LEU A 213 3.03 5.26 -18.16
N PHE A 214 3.83 5.15 -17.10
CA PHE A 214 4.17 6.28 -16.24
C PHE A 214 5.34 7.07 -16.82
N ASP A 215 5.16 8.38 -16.92
CA ASP A 215 6.16 9.35 -17.37
C ASP A 215 7.27 9.57 -16.32
N GLY A 216 7.05 9.14 -15.08
CA GLY A 216 8.05 9.18 -14.03
C GLY A 216 7.64 8.38 -12.79
N VAL A 217 8.63 7.81 -12.11
CA VAL A 217 8.43 6.99 -10.91
C VAL A 217 9.41 7.43 -9.84
N MET A 218 8.92 7.59 -8.61
CA MET A 218 9.71 8.02 -7.47
C MET A 218 9.32 7.24 -6.22
N THR A 219 10.28 6.55 -5.59
CA THR A 219 10.04 5.72 -4.41
C THR A 219 10.96 6.05 -3.24
N SER A 220 10.44 5.92 -2.03
CA SER A 220 11.13 6.41 -0.83
C SER A 220 12.49 5.76 -0.58
N GLY A 221 12.62 4.45 -0.83
CA GLY A 221 13.86 3.71 -0.58
C GLY A 221 15.00 4.13 -1.51
N VAL A 222 14.67 4.59 -2.72
CA VAL A 222 15.65 5.17 -3.65
C VAL A 222 15.99 6.60 -3.25
N GLU A 223 14.97 7.41 -2.93
CA GLU A 223 15.15 8.84 -2.73
C GLU A 223 15.60 9.23 -1.32
N GLY A 224 15.48 8.34 -0.33
CA GLY A 224 15.72 8.64 1.09
C GLY A 224 14.72 9.64 1.67
N LEU A 225 13.57 9.84 1.02
CA LEU A 225 12.48 10.73 1.42
C LEU A 225 11.17 9.97 1.32
N ASN A 226 10.29 10.11 2.29
CA ASN A 226 9.00 9.41 2.32
C ASN A 226 7.85 10.38 2.49
N LYS A 227 6.66 9.98 2.03
CA LYS A 227 5.41 10.67 2.37
C LYS A 227 5.12 10.45 3.86
N PRO A 228 4.57 11.45 4.59
CA PRO A 228 4.05 12.74 4.11
C PRO A 228 5.06 13.91 4.10
N ASN A 229 6.38 13.65 4.11
CA ASN A 229 7.37 14.73 4.14
C ASN A 229 7.24 15.66 2.90
N PRO A 230 7.01 16.97 3.07
CA PRO A 230 6.79 17.90 1.96
C PRO A 230 7.97 17.98 0.99
N LEU A 231 9.20 17.65 1.43
CA LEU A 231 10.36 17.62 0.56
C LEU A 231 10.25 16.55 -0.53
N PHE A 232 9.55 15.44 -0.25
CA PHE A 232 9.40 14.35 -1.22
C PHE A 232 8.52 14.78 -2.41
N TYR A 233 7.38 15.40 -2.12
CA TYR A 233 6.50 15.98 -3.13
C TYR A 233 7.20 17.09 -3.92
N LYS A 234 7.91 18.01 -3.24
CA LYS A 234 8.67 19.08 -3.90
C LYS A 234 9.74 18.54 -4.84
N LYS A 235 10.40 17.44 -4.47
CA LYS A 235 11.36 16.75 -5.32
C LYS A 235 10.70 16.23 -6.60
N LEU A 236 9.55 15.55 -6.48
CA LEU A 236 8.77 15.09 -7.64
C LEU A 236 8.38 16.25 -8.55
N LEU A 237 7.79 17.32 -7.99
CA LEU A 237 7.36 18.50 -8.75
C LEU A 237 8.54 19.14 -9.51
N THR A 238 9.70 19.26 -8.86
CA THR A 238 10.89 19.86 -9.47
C THR A 238 11.49 18.97 -10.55
N GLN A 239 11.68 17.68 -10.26
CA GLN A 239 12.32 16.73 -11.17
C GLN A 239 11.55 16.55 -12.48
N TYR A 240 10.22 16.55 -12.41
CA TYR A 240 9.36 16.38 -13.58
C TYR A 240 8.72 17.68 -14.06
N ASN A 241 9.14 18.83 -13.52
CA ASN A 241 8.63 20.16 -13.86
C ASN A 241 7.08 20.25 -13.82
N LEU A 242 6.49 19.76 -12.74
CA LEU A 242 5.04 19.69 -12.56
C LEU A 242 4.53 20.95 -11.90
N ASN A 243 3.47 21.54 -12.48
CA ASN A 243 2.69 22.56 -11.78
C ASN A 243 1.74 21.87 -10.77
N PRO A 244 1.85 22.16 -9.46
CA PRO A 244 1.00 21.53 -8.45
C PRO A 244 -0.50 21.78 -8.70
N ASN A 245 -0.88 22.99 -9.13
CA ASN A 245 -2.28 23.35 -9.39
C ASN A 245 -2.89 22.56 -10.57
N HIS A 246 -2.06 22.02 -11.47
CA HIS A 246 -2.48 21.17 -12.60
C HIS A 246 -2.21 19.69 -12.33
N SER A 247 -1.99 19.31 -11.08
CA SER A 247 -1.65 17.95 -10.69
C SER A 247 -2.67 17.40 -9.70
N ILE A 248 -3.00 16.12 -9.86
CA ILE A 248 -3.74 15.32 -8.88
C ILE A 248 -2.82 14.30 -8.24
N PHE A 249 -3.01 14.04 -6.95
CA PHE A 249 -2.38 12.93 -6.24
C PHE A 249 -3.43 11.99 -5.65
N ILE A 250 -3.33 10.70 -5.96
CA ILE A 250 -4.24 9.65 -5.51
C ILE A 250 -3.50 8.74 -4.52
N ASP A 251 -3.99 8.69 -3.29
CA ASP A 251 -3.38 7.98 -2.17
C ASP A 251 -4.48 7.43 -1.25
N ASP A 252 -4.25 6.28 -0.64
CA ASP A 252 -5.18 5.67 0.31
C ASP A 252 -5.08 6.28 1.72
N GLU A 253 -4.06 7.09 2.00
CA GLU A 253 -3.80 7.64 3.32
C GLU A 253 -4.04 9.15 3.40
N MET A 254 -4.96 9.55 4.28
CA MET A 254 -5.40 10.94 4.40
C MET A 254 -4.27 11.92 4.74
N TYR A 255 -3.28 11.51 5.56
CA TYR A 255 -2.16 12.39 5.92
C TYR A 255 -1.26 12.71 4.70
N ASN A 256 -1.10 11.76 3.77
CA ASN A 256 -0.38 11.98 2.51
C ASN A 256 -1.16 12.96 1.62
N ILE A 257 -2.48 12.85 1.59
CA ILE A 257 -3.37 13.77 0.87
C ILE A 257 -3.30 15.18 1.45
N GLN A 258 -3.34 15.32 2.77
CA GLN A 258 -3.22 16.63 3.44
C GLN A 258 -1.87 17.30 3.13
N ALA A 259 -0.77 16.55 3.16
CA ALA A 259 0.55 17.07 2.81
C ALA A 259 0.63 17.53 1.36
N ALA A 260 0.05 16.77 0.41
CA ALA A 260 -0.03 17.15 -0.99
C ALA A 260 -0.86 18.44 -1.19
N ASN A 261 -2.03 18.53 -0.56
CA ASN A 261 -2.90 19.70 -0.62
C ASN A 261 -2.21 20.97 -0.10
N ASN A 262 -1.41 20.87 0.97
CA ASN A 262 -0.64 21.99 1.52
C ASN A 262 0.42 22.54 0.54
N LEU A 263 0.75 21.78 -0.51
CA LEU A 263 1.66 22.18 -1.58
C LEU A 263 0.94 22.59 -2.87
N GLY A 264 -0.40 22.69 -2.83
CA GLY A 264 -1.25 23.03 -3.98
C GLY A 264 -1.55 21.87 -4.91
N ILE A 265 -1.16 20.63 -4.57
CA ILE A 265 -1.50 19.44 -5.35
C ILE A 265 -2.91 19.00 -4.98
N ASN A 266 -3.77 18.76 -5.96
CA ASN A 266 -5.15 18.32 -5.72
C ASN A 266 -5.17 16.87 -5.24
N GLY A 267 -5.51 16.63 -3.97
CA GLY A 267 -5.52 15.27 -3.41
C GLY A 267 -6.86 14.53 -3.55
N ILE A 268 -6.79 13.25 -3.93
CA ILE A 268 -7.90 12.28 -3.92
C ILE A 268 -7.60 11.17 -2.92
N HIS A 269 -8.34 11.15 -1.81
CA HIS A 269 -8.24 10.10 -0.81
C HIS A 269 -9.02 8.85 -1.24
N LYS A 270 -8.31 7.79 -1.63
CA LYS A 270 -8.88 6.53 -2.08
C LYS A 270 -9.31 5.66 -0.90
N THR A 271 -10.55 5.86 -0.46
CA THR A 271 -11.21 4.96 0.51
C THR A 271 -11.93 3.78 -0.15
N SER A 272 -12.20 3.91 -1.46
CA SER A 272 -12.85 2.91 -2.31
C SER A 272 -12.64 3.27 -3.79
N LEU A 273 -12.95 2.35 -4.71
CA LEU A 273 -12.97 2.67 -6.14
C LEU A 273 -13.92 3.83 -6.45
N GLN A 274 -15.12 3.82 -5.85
CA GLN A 274 -16.11 4.87 -6.05
C GLN A 274 -15.59 6.26 -5.64
N SER A 275 -14.81 6.35 -4.55
CA SER A 275 -14.24 7.63 -4.12
C SER A 275 -13.28 8.23 -5.14
N VAL A 276 -12.57 7.40 -5.91
CA VAL A 276 -11.70 7.84 -7.00
C VAL A 276 -12.55 8.36 -8.16
N TYR A 277 -13.51 7.57 -8.63
CA TYR A 277 -14.37 7.97 -9.76
C TYR A 277 -15.16 9.25 -9.49
N THR A 278 -15.82 9.34 -8.34
CA THR A 278 -16.55 10.55 -7.94
C THR A 278 -15.64 11.77 -7.85
N SER A 279 -14.39 11.61 -7.43
CA SER A 279 -13.43 12.73 -7.37
C SER A 279 -12.95 13.13 -8.77
N LEU A 280 -12.62 12.17 -9.63
CA LEU A 280 -12.20 12.45 -11.01
C LEU A 280 -13.32 13.08 -11.84
N GLU A 281 -14.57 12.71 -11.58
CA GLU A 281 -15.73 13.35 -12.21
C GLU A 281 -15.87 14.82 -11.78
N LYS A 282 -15.66 15.13 -10.48
CA LYS A 282 -15.62 16.52 -9.99
C LYS A 282 -14.53 17.35 -10.66
N PHE A 283 -13.37 16.76 -10.93
CA PHE A 283 -12.29 17.40 -11.70
C PHE A 283 -12.54 17.40 -13.22
N LYS A 284 -13.69 16.90 -13.68
CA LYS A 284 -14.06 16.78 -15.10
C LYS A 284 -13.04 15.96 -15.90
N ILE A 285 -12.31 15.05 -15.26
CA ILE A 285 -11.36 14.14 -15.91
C ILE A 285 -12.12 12.97 -16.54
N ILE A 286 -13.19 12.53 -15.87
CA ILE A 286 -14.10 11.53 -16.41
C ILE A 286 -15.53 12.09 -16.45
N THR A 287 -16.35 11.48 -17.30
CA THR A 287 -17.80 11.66 -17.34
C THR A 287 -18.43 10.29 -17.08
N VAL A 288 -19.21 10.14 -16.01
CA VAL A 288 -19.91 8.89 -15.71
C VAL A 288 -21.17 8.82 -16.57
N ASN A 289 -21.27 7.78 -17.39
CA ASN A 289 -22.39 7.60 -18.32
C ASN A 289 -23.52 6.78 -17.69
N SER A 290 -23.15 5.74 -16.94
CA SER A 290 -24.07 4.80 -16.28
C SER A 290 -23.32 3.97 -15.24
N TYR A 291 -24.02 3.02 -14.61
CA TYR A 291 -23.47 2.02 -13.69
C TYR A 291 -23.85 0.63 -14.23
N ASP A 292 -22.93 -0.34 -14.13
CA ASP A 292 -23.19 -1.75 -14.48
C ASP A 292 -24.28 -2.40 -13.62
#